data_AF-A0A353Y674-F1
#
_entry.id   AF-A0A353Y674-F1
#
_cell.length_a   1.000
_cell.length_b   1.000
_cell.length_c   1.000
_cell.angle_alpha   90.00
_cell.angle_beta   90.00
_cell.angle_gamma   90.00
#
_symmetry.space_group_name_H-M   'P 1'
#
loop_
_entity.id
_entity.type
_entity.pdbx_description
1 polymer ?
#
loop_
_entity_poly.entity_id
_entity_poly.type
_entity_poly.pdbx_seq_one_letter_code
_entity_poly.pdbx_strand_id
1 'polypeptide(L)' 'VVGEGSFFSHLPRNASVVAYSSCKLWSLSPEDFDTLAKKHPTVALSLAMALGAIVASRMVDVSRRIAST' A
#
# COMPACT_ATOMS: atom_id res chain seq x y z
N VAL A 1 2.62 4.68 3.57
CA VAL A 1 2.84 3.53 2.69
C VAL A 1 2.75 4.03 1.25
N VAL A 2 3.54 3.46 0.36
CA VAL A 2 3.53 3.77 -1.07
C VAL A 2 3.62 2.47 -1.87
N GLY A 3 2.96 2.42 -3.04
CA GLY A 3 2.97 1.25 -3.91
C GLY A 3 1.98 0.14 -3.53
N GLU A 4 1.14 0.38 -2.52
CA GLU A 4 0.12 -0.56 -2.05
C GLU A 4 -0.93 -0.88 -3.14
N GLY A 5 -1.26 0.10 -3.99
CA GLY A 5 -2.17 -0.09 -5.12
C GLY A 5 -1.65 -1.16 -6.10
N SER A 6 -0.40 -1.02 -6.54
CA SER A 6 0.25 -2.03 -7.39
C SER A 6 0.49 -3.36 -6.67
N PHE A 7 0.73 -3.31 -5.36
CA PHE A 7 0.97 -4.51 -4.54
C PHE A 7 -0.25 -5.43 -4.49
N PHE A 8 -1.46 -4.90 -4.29
CA PHE A 8 -2.68 -5.73 -4.25
C PHE A 8 -3.27 -6.00 -5.64
N SER A 9 -3.24 -5.00 -6.53
CA SER A 9 -3.87 -5.14 -7.85
C SER A 9 -3.01 -5.92 -8.85
N HIS A 10 -1.72 -6.14 -8.55
CA HIS A 10 -0.74 -6.70 -9.48
C HIS A 10 -0.61 -5.89 -10.80
N LEU A 11 -1.10 -4.65 -10.82
CA LEU A 11 -0.95 -3.74 -11.95
C LEU A 11 0.39 -2.97 -11.89
N PRO A 12 0.84 -2.41 -13.03
CA PRO A 12 1.99 -1.51 -13.07
C PRO A 12 1.85 -0.32 -12.10
N ARG A 13 2.98 0.27 -11.71
CA ARG A 13 2.99 1.43 -10.81
C ARG A 13 2.27 2.61 -11.47
N ASN A 14 1.22 3.10 -10.81
CA ASN A 14 0.43 4.25 -11.27
C ASN A 14 1.06 5.61 -10.95
N ALA A 15 2.13 5.65 -10.14
CA ALA A 15 2.79 6.90 -9.74
C ALA A 15 4.28 6.69 -9.48
N SER A 16 5.07 7.72 -9.75
CA SER A 16 6.48 7.81 -9.34
C SER A 16 6.57 8.42 -7.95
N VAL A 17 7.44 7.86 -7.10
CA VAL A 17 7.69 8.36 -5.74
C VAL A 17 9.16 8.73 -5.64
N VAL A 18 9.42 9.96 -5.19
CA VAL A 18 10.76 10.49 -4.96
C VAL A 18 10.88 10.89 -3.49
N ALA A 19 11.98 10.50 -2.84
CA ALA A 19 12.28 10.93 -1.49
C ALA A 19 12.77 12.38 -1.50
N TYR A 20 12.12 13.26 -0.74
CA TYR A 20 12.53 14.66 -0.61
C TYR A 20 13.78 14.84 0.27
N SER A 21 14.02 13.92 1.20
CA SER A 21 15.15 13.93 2.13
C SER A 21 15.60 12.50 2.46
N SER A 22 16.70 12.35 3.20
CA SER A 22 17.21 11.04 3.64
C SER A 22 16.16 10.29 4.45
N CYS A 23 15.60 9.23 3.89
CA CYS A 23 14.60 8.39 4.53
C CYS A 23 15.00 6.92 4.51
N LYS A 24 14.65 6.19 5.58
CA LYS A 24 14.78 4.73 5.64
C LYS A 24 13.41 4.11 5.38
N LEU A 25 13.35 3.22 4.39
CA LEU A 25 12.14 2.52 4.00
C LEU A 25 12.27 1.03 4.28
N TRP A 26 11.13 0.41 4.56
CA TRP A 26 10.99 -1.03 4.66
C TRP A 26 10.19 -1.48 3.44
N SER A 27 10.71 -2.47 2.72
CA SER A 27 10.06 -3.05 1.54
C SER A 27 9.48 -4.41 1.88
N LEU A 28 8.28 -4.67 1.41
CA LEU A 28 7.66 -5.99 1.44
C LEU A 28 7.29 -6.38 0.02
N SER A 29 7.84 -7.48 -0.46
CA SER A 29 7.51 -8.03 -1.78
C SER A 29 6.23 -8.89 -1.70
N PRO A 30 5.52 -9.10 -2.82
CA PRO A 30 4.37 -10.01 -2.84
C PRO A 30 4.73 -11.45 -2.43
N GLU A 31 5.92 -11.91 -2.79
CA GLU A 31 6.45 -13.25 -2.45
C GLU A 31 6.74 -13.41 -0.94
N ASP A 32 7.29 -12.36 -0.30
CA ASP A 32 7.51 -12.35 1.15
C ASP A 32 6.19 -12.31 1.90
N PHE A 33 5.20 -11.57 1.36
CA PHE A 33 3.85 -11.55 1.92
C PHE A 33 3.14 -12.89 1.78
N ASP A 34 3.27 -13.59 0.65
CA ASP A 34 2.72 -14.94 0.48
C ASP A 34 3.37 -15.93 1.46
N THR A 35 4.68 -15.84 1.64
CA THR A 35 5.41 -16.63 2.65
C THR A 35 4.94 -16.31 4.07
N LEU A 36 4.71 -15.04 4.38
CA LEU A 36 4.17 -14.59 5.67
C LEU A 36 2.74 -15.08 5.88
N ALA A 37 1.90 -15.03 4.85
CA ALA A 37 0.51 -15.49 4.90
C ALA A 37 0.42 -17.00 5.14
N LYS A 38 1.32 -17.78 4.54
CA LYS A 38 1.42 -19.22 4.76
C LYS A 38 1.88 -19.56 6.19
N LYS A 39 2.81 -18.81 6.76
CA LYS A 39 3.36 -19.07 8.11
C LYS A 39 2.48 -18.50 9.23
N HIS A 40 1.90 -17.33 9.02
CA HIS A 40 1.17 -16.55 10.03
C HIS A 40 -0.07 -15.86 9.41
N PRO A 41 -1.14 -16.60 9.12
CA PRO A 41 -2.31 -16.10 8.40
C PRO A 41 -3.02 -14.94 9.12
N THR A 42 -3.08 -14.96 10.45
CA THR A 42 -3.69 -13.89 11.25
C THR A 42 -2.94 -12.56 11.10
N VAL A 43 -1.60 -12.61 11.05
CA VAL A 43 -0.77 -11.41 10.89
C VAL A 43 -0.92 -10.86 9.48
N ALA A 44 -0.91 -11.73 8.47
CA ALA A 44 -1.09 -11.34 7.08
C ALA A 44 -2.45 -10.68 6.83
N LEU A 45 -3.54 -11.23 7.40
CA LEU A 45 -4.87 -10.61 7.33
C LEU A 45 -4.89 -9.22 7.99
N SER A 46 -4.31 -9.12 9.19
CA SER A 46 -4.25 -7.86 9.93
C SER A 46 -3.49 -6.78 9.13
N LEU A 47 -2.38 -7.18 8.50
CA LEU A 47 -1.58 -6.31 7.64
C LEU A 47 -2.35 -5.88 6.38
N ALA A 48 -3.01 -6.82 5.70
CA ALA A 48 -3.82 -6.52 4.52
C ALA A 48 -4.97 -5.56 4.84
N MET A 49 -5.67 -5.77 5.96
CA MET A 49 -6.75 -4.89 6.41
C MET A 49 -6.24 -3.48 6.74
N ALA A 50 -5.10 -3.37 7.43
CA ALA A 50 -4.48 -2.07 7.74
C ALA A 50 -4.06 -1.32 6.46
N LEU A 51 -3.46 -2.02 5.50
CA LEU A 51 -3.09 -1.44 4.21
C LEU A 51 -4.32 -1.02 3.40
N GLY A 52 -5.37 -1.84 3.37
CA GLY A 52 -6.63 -1.53 2.71
C GLY A 52 -7.32 -0.28 3.29
N ALA A 53 -7.32 -0.11 4.62
CA ALA A 53 -7.84 1.09 5.26
C ALA A 53 -7.07 2.36 4.86
N ILE A 54 -5.75 2.28 4.71
CA ILE A 54 -4.93 3.39 4.22
C ILE A 54 -5.29 3.73 2.78
N VAL A 55 -5.41 2.73 1.89
CA VAL A 55 -5.85 2.96 0.50
C VAL A 55 -7.21 3.65 0.46
N ALA A 56 -8.18 3.13 1.21
CA ALA A 56 -9.52 3.71 1.27
C ALA A 56 -9.48 5.17 1.75
N SER A 57 -8.72 5.48 2.79
CA SER A 57 -8.57 6.87 3.27
C SER A 57 -7.97 7.79 2.21
N ARG A 58 -6.94 7.32 1.50
CA ARG A 58 -6.29 8.08 0.42
C ARG A 58 -7.21 8.32 -0.76
N MET A 59 -8.03 7.34 -1.13
CA MET A 59 -9.02 7.48 -2.20
C MET A 59 -10.05 8.54 -1.84
N VAL A 60 -10.57 8.53 -0.61
CA VAL A 60 -11.52 9.53 -0.12
C VAL A 60 -10.91 10.94 -0.13
N ASP A 61 -9.65 11.09 0.30
CA ASP A 61 -8.94 12.37 0.27
C ASP A 61 -8.73 12.90 -1.15
N VAL A 62 -8.36 12.01 -2.09
CA VAL A 62 -8.20 12.38 -3.50
C VAL A 62 -9.53 12.80 -4.11
N SER A 63 -10.61 12.04 -3.89
CA SER A 63 -11.95 12.40 -4.36
C SER A 63 -12.42 13.75 -3.82
N ARG A 64 -12.13 14.06 -2.55
CA ARG A 64 -12.49 15.35 -1.92
C ARG A 64 -11.76 16.53 -2.57
N ARG A 65 -10.48 16.37 -2.95
CA ARG A 65 -9.71 17.42 -3.63
C ARG A 65 -10.21 17.72 -5.03
N ILE A 66 -10.66 16.70 -5.76
CA ILE A 66 -11.23 16.85 -7.11
C ILE A 66 -12.59 17.57 -7.05
N ALA A 67 -13.37 17.34 -5.99
CA ALA A 67 -14.68 17.98 -5.82
C ALA A 67 -14.59 19.48 -5.48
N SER A 68 -13.44 20.00 -5.04
CA SER A 68 -13.25 21.41 -4.67
C SER A 68 -12.69 22.29 -5.79
N THR A 69 -12.47 21.74 -6.99
CA THR A 69 -11.97 22.45 -8.18
C THR A 69 -13.06 22.54 -9.23
#